data_AF-V2YFK3-F1
#
_entry.id   AF-V2YFK3-F1
#
_cell.length_a   1.000
_cell.length_b   1.000
_cell.length_c   1.000
_cell.angle_alpha   90.00
_cell.angle_beta   90.00
_cell.angle_gamma   90.00
#
_symmetry.space_group_name_H-M   'P 1'
#
loop_
_entity.id
_entity.type
_entity.pdbx_description
1 polymer ?
#
loop_
_entity_poly.entity_id
_entity_poly.type
_entity_poly.pdbx_seq_one_letter_code
_entity_poly.pdbx_strand_id
1 'polypeptide(L)' 'MPRSIEHSIEAAEVSLRMEGLFVTEVCKELCRKLLAGEITLEQYLAHVTSSRGEC' A
#
# COMPACT_ATOMS: atom_id res chain seq x y z
N MET A 1 -7.46 10.20 18.70
CA MET A 1 -8.03 8.94 18.17
C MET A 1 -6.97 8.26 17.33
N PRO A 2 -6.76 6.94 17.44
CA PRO A 2 -5.93 6.23 16.49
C PRO A 2 -6.54 6.43 15.09
N ARG A 3 -5.74 6.86 14.12
CA ARG A 3 -6.20 6.95 12.73
C ARG A 3 -6.48 5.52 12.26
N SER A 4 -7.63 5.31 11.63
CA SER A 4 -7.94 4.04 10.98
C SER A 4 -6.88 3.74 9.92
N ILE A 5 -6.61 2.45 9.69
CA ILE A 5 -5.76 1.98 8.59
C ILE A 5 -6.23 2.60 7.28
N GLU A 6 -7.54 2.63 7.04
CA GLU A 6 -8.12 3.17 5.81
C GLU A 6 -7.80 4.66 5.63
N HIS A 7 -7.99 5.46 6.68
CA HIS A 7 -7.66 6.88 6.63
C HIS A 7 -6.17 7.13 6.37
N SER A 8 -5.30 6.23 6.83
CA SER A 8 -3.86 6.34 6.58
C SER A 8 -3.52 6.02 5.12
N ILE A 9 -4.19 5.02 4.54
CA ILE A 9 -4.06 4.66 3.12
C ILE A 9 -4.61 5.77 2.22
N GLU A 10 -5.80 6.30 2.51
CA GLU A 10 -6.43 7.39 1.77
C GLU A 10 -5.56 8.66 1.77
N ALA A 11 -5.01 9.04 2.93
CA ALA A 11 -4.13 10.20 3.03
C ALA A 11 -2.86 10.04 2.18
N ALA A 12 -2.26 8.85 2.17
CA ALA A 12 -1.10 8.56 1.33
C ALA A 12 -1.47 8.57 -0.16
N GLU A 13 -2.62 8.03 -0.54
CA GLU A 13 -3.11 8.06 -1.92
C GLU A 13 -3.34 9.49 -2.42
N VAL A 14 -3.97 10.35 -1.61
CA VAL A 14 -4.18 11.76 -1.95
C VAL A 14 -2.84 12.47 -2.15
N SER A 15 -1.85 12.21 -1.29
CA SER A 15 -0.49 12.77 -1.45
C SER A 15 0.11 12.41 -2.81
N LEU A 16 0.05 11.12 -3.18
CA LEU A 16 0.60 10.63 -4.45
C LEU A 16 -0.17 11.16 -5.67
N ARG A 17 -1.49 11.30 -5.57
CA ARG A 17 -2.32 11.85 -6.64
C ARG A 17 -1.96 13.30 -6.96
N MET A 18 -1.56 14.09 -5.97
CA MET A 18 -1.06 15.46 -6.18
C MET A 18 0.23 15.50 -7.00
N GLU A 19 1.00 14.41 -7.01
CA GLU A 19 2.22 14.24 -7.80
C GLU A 19 1.95 13.58 -9.17
N GLY A 20 0.68 13.33 -9.52
CA GLY A 20 0.29 12.63 -10.74
C GLY A 20 0.51 11.11 -10.68
N LEU A 21 0.73 10.55 -9.48
CA LEU A 21 0.92 9.12 -9.25
C LEU A 21 -0.39 8.47 -8.80
N PHE A 22 -0.59 7.21 -9.19
CA PHE A 22 -1.77 6.43 -8.83
C PHE A 22 -1.37 5.14 -8.12
N VAL A 23 -2.07 4.84 -7.02
CA VAL A 23 -1.89 3.59 -6.27
C VAL A 23 -2.94 2.60 -6.75
N THR A 24 -2.51 1.42 -7.19
CA THR A 24 -3.42 0.35 -7.59
C THR A 24 -4.19 -0.21 -6.39
N GLU A 25 -5.38 -0.76 -6.62
CA GLU A 25 -6.16 -1.41 -5.56
C GLU A 25 -5.40 -2.58 -4.91
N VAL A 26 -4.57 -3.30 -5.69
CA VAL A 26 -3.69 -4.37 -5.19
C VAL A 26 -2.69 -3.82 -4.16
N CYS A 27 -2.06 -2.68 -4.43
CA CYS A 27 -1.15 -2.04 -3.48
C CYS A 27 -1.89 -1.60 -2.20
N LYS A 28 -3.12 -1.09 -2.32
CA LYS A 28 -3.93 -0.71 -1.15
C LYS A 28 -4.29 -1.93 -0.30
N GLU A 29 -4.65 -3.05 -0.92
CA GLU A 29 -4.96 -4.29 -0.22
C GLU A 29 -3.74 -4.85 0.52
N LEU A 30 -2.57 -4.84 -0.12
CA LEU A 30 -1.31 -5.24 0.51
C LEU A 30 -0.94 -4.34 1.70
N CYS A 31 -1.10 -3.02 1.56
CA CYS A 31 -0.92 -2.08 2.66
C CYS A 31 -1.89 -2.35 3.83
N ARG A 32 -3.16 -2.66 3.52
CA ARG A 32 -4.16 -2.98 4.55
C ARG A 32 -3.76 -4.23 5.33
N LYS A 33 -3.35 -5.30 4.65
CA LYS A 33 -2.87 -6.54 5.27
C LYS A 33 -1.63 -6.31 6.13
N LEU A 34 -0.67 -5.52 5.67
CA LEU A 34 0.54 -5.19 6.42
C LEU A 34 0.22 -4.42 7.71
N LEU A 35 -0.60 -3.37 7.59
CA LEU A 35 -0.96 -2.52 8.74
C LEU A 35 -1.89 -3.22 9.74
N ALA A 36 -2.65 -4.23 9.28
CA ALA A 36 -3.44 -5.11 10.14
C ALA A 36 -2.60 -6.22 10.81
N GLY A 37 -1.34 -6.39 10.41
CA GLY A 37 -0.46 -7.46 10.90
C GLY A 37 -0.75 -8.84 10.31
N GLU A 38 -1.51 -8.92 9.22
CA GLU A 38 -1.85 -10.17 8.53
C GLU A 38 -0.69 -10.70 7.69
N ILE A 39 0.19 -9.81 7.21
CA ILE A 39 1.43 -10.16 6.50
C ILE A 39 2.62 -9.44 7.12
N THR A 40 3.80 -10.02 6.96
CA THR A 40 5.05 -9.39 7.39
C THR A 40 5.54 -8.35 6.37
N LEU A 41 6.47 -7.49 6.80
CA LEU A 41 7.12 -6.55 5.89
C LEU A 41 7.87 -7.28 4.76
N GLU A 42 8.51 -8.41 5.05
CA GLU A 42 9.21 -9.23 4.06
C GLU A 42 8.26 -9.77 2.99
N GLN A 43 7.08 -10.25 3.41
CA GLN A 43 6.04 -10.72 2.49
C GLN A 43 5.49 -9.57 1.63
N TYR A 44 5.21 -8.42 2.25
CA TYR A 44 4.79 -7.21 1.51
C TYR A 44 5.83 -6.81 0.45
N LEU A 45 7.10 -6.74 0.83
CA LEU A 45 8.19 -6.38 -0.07
C LEU A 45 8.33 -7.37 -1.24
N ALA A 46 8.19 -8.67 -0.98
CA ALA A 46 8.20 -9.68 -2.03
C ALA A 46 7.09 -9.42 -3.08
N HIS A 47 5.88 -9.07 -2.65
CA HIS A 47 4.78 -8.77 -3.57
C HIS A 47 5.02 -7.51 -4.42
N VAL A 48 5.39 -6.39 -3.77
CA VAL A 48 5.53 -5.10 -4.49
C VAL A 48 6.80 -5.01 -5.33
N THR A 49 7.82 -5.82 -5.03
CA THR A 49 9.06 -5.88 -5.83
C THR A 49 8.97 -6.90 -6.97
N SER A 50 8.23 -8.01 -6.79
CA SER A 50 8.03 -9.01 -7.85
C SER A 50 7.23 -8.45 -9.03
N SER A 51 6.27 -7.56 -8.81
CA SER A 51 5.50 -6.92 -9.89
C SER A 51 6.33 -5.99 -10.77
N ARG A 52 7.56 -5.63 -10.34
CA ARG A 52 8.47 -4.73 -11.07
C ARG A 52 9.47 -5.50 -11.94
N GLY A 53 9.32 -6.82 -12.04
CA GLY A 53 10.21 -7.75 -12.76
C GLY A 53 9.69 -8.33 -14.07
N GLU A 54 8.48 -7.98 -14.51
CA GLU A 54 7.94 -8.40 -15.81
C GLU A 54 7.99 -7.20 -16.77
N CYS A 55 9.02 -7.20 -17.63
CA CYS A 55 9.21 -6.25 -18.73
C CYS A 55 8.15 -6.42 -19.82
#